data_AF-A0A1Y3Y1C9-F1
#
_entry.id   AF-A0A1Y3Y1C9-F1
#
_cell.length_a   1.000
_cell.length_b   1.000
_cell.length_c   1.000
_cell.angle_alpha   90.00
_cell.angle_beta   90.00
_cell.angle_gamma   90.00
#
_symmetry.space_group_name_H-M   'P 1'
#
loop_
_entity.id
_entity.type
_entity.pdbx_description
1 polymer ?
#
loop_
_entity_poly.entity_id
_entity_poly.type
_entity_poly.pdbx_seq_one_letter_code
_entity_poly.pdbx_strand_id
1 'polypeptide(L)'
;MNRKQQAKIAVDIFMTLCLLFLMPYELIGEAIHEWIGAGMFLLFILHHILNRKWTGNLTKGRYKPLRIIQTILVMLILICILGSMASGIILSRHVFAFLKIRDLSAPARVIHMTCAYWGFVLMSLHLGIHWGMMMGMAGKIFPKPSKARNWILRLAGIGIAGYGIYAFIKRDILSYLLMQVQYVFFNFEEPVIFFILDYMAAMGLFVFIGYYLRKRLARKRQG
;
A
#
# COMPACT_ATOMS: atom_id res chain seq x y z
N MET A 1 -11.63 21.20 9.03
CA MET A 1 -10.26 20.80 8.58
C MET A 1 -9.72 21.89 7.66
N ASN A 2 -8.42 22.17 7.68
CA ASN A 2 -7.81 23.11 6.71
C ASN A 2 -7.69 22.44 5.32
N ARG A 3 -7.82 23.22 4.24
CA ARG A 3 -7.69 22.78 2.82
C ARG A 3 -6.45 21.93 2.57
N LYS A 4 -5.31 22.29 3.17
CA LYS A 4 -4.07 21.50 3.05
C LYS A 4 -4.21 20.07 3.61
N GLN A 5 -4.97 19.90 4.69
CA GLN A 5 -5.17 18.59 5.30
C GLN A 5 -6.18 17.75 4.51
N GLN A 6 -7.19 18.38 3.90
CA GLN A 6 -8.09 17.72 2.96
C GLN A 6 -7.32 17.20 1.74
N ALA A 7 -6.42 18.01 1.16
CA ALA A 7 -5.59 17.61 0.03
C ALA A 7 -4.70 16.40 0.36
N LYS A 8 -4.07 16.36 1.54
CA LYS A 8 -3.29 15.19 1.98
C LYS A 8 -4.11 13.92 2.02
N ILE A 9 -5.29 13.98 2.65
CA ILE A 9 -6.18 12.82 2.77
C ILE A 9 -6.65 12.37 1.39
N ALA A 10 -7.01 13.31 0.51
CA ALA A 10 -7.42 12.98 -0.85
C ALA A 10 -6.29 12.26 -1.61
N VAL A 11 -5.06 12.80 -1.56
CA VAL A 11 -3.89 12.15 -2.18
C VAL A 11 -3.66 10.76 -1.62
N ASP A 12 -3.72 10.58 -0.30
CA ASP A 12 -3.51 9.27 0.34
C ASP A 12 -4.61 8.25 -0.06
N ILE A 13 -5.87 8.70 -0.17
CA ILE A 13 -6.98 7.88 -0.66
C ILE A 13 -6.76 7.49 -2.12
N PHE A 14 -6.46 8.44 -3.00
CA PHE A 14 -6.23 8.16 -4.41
C PHE A 14 -5.02 7.23 -4.61
N MET A 15 -3.93 7.42 -3.87
CA MET A 15 -2.79 6.50 -3.89
C MET A 15 -3.16 5.08 -3.47
N THR A 16 -3.99 4.93 -2.43
CA THR A 16 -4.45 3.61 -1.97
C THR A 16 -5.32 2.93 -3.04
N LEU A 17 -6.20 3.69 -3.70
CA LEU A 17 -7.00 3.19 -4.81
C LEU A 17 -6.13 2.79 -6.00
N CYS A 18 -5.20 3.66 -6.43
CA CYS A 18 -4.25 3.35 -7.50
C CYS A 18 -3.48 2.06 -7.20
N LEU A 19 -2.97 1.89 -5.98
CA LEU A 19 -2.27 0.68 -5.58
C LEU A 19 -3.13 -0.59 -5.75
N LEU A 20 -4.40 -0.54 -5.35
CA LEU A 20 -5.33 -1.68 -5.52
C LEU A 20 -5.61 -1.97 -6.99
N PHE A 21 -5.82 -0.94 -7.80
CA PHE A 21 -6.05 -1.08 -9.24
C PHE A 21 -4.80 -1.43 -10.04
N LEU A 22 -3.59 -1.27 -9.50
CA LEU A 22 -2.35 -1.72 -10.15
C LEU A 22 -2.13 -3.23 -10.03
N MET A 23 -2.65 -3.90 -9.00
CA MET A 23 -2.47 -5.35 -8.84
C MET A 23 -3.09 -6.22 -9.96
N PRO A 24 -4.30 -5.92 -10.49
CA PRO A 24 -4.93 -6.71 -11.56
C PRO A 24 -4.40 -6.38 -12.98
N TYR A 25 -3.09 -6.46 -13.23
CA TYR A 25 -2.46 -6.07 -14.52
C TYR A 25 -3.17 -6.62 -15.77
N GLU A 26 -3.33 -7.94 -15.88
CA GLU A 26 -3.92 -8.55 -17.10
C GLU A 26 -5.43 -8.32 -17.22
N LEU A 27 -6.12 -8.06 -16.10
CA LEU A 27 -7.57 -7.87 -16.08
C LEU A 27 -8.00 -6.44 -16.45
N ILE A 28 -7.16 -5.43 -16.21
CA ILE A 28 -7.44 -4.04 -16.57
C ILE A 28 -6.82 -3.62 -17.90
N GLY A 29 -5.87 -4.42 -18.42
CA GLY A 29 -5.17 -4.14 -19.66
C GLY A 29 -3.91 -3.29 -19.48
N GLU A 30 -2.92 -3.56 -20.34
CA GLU A 30 -1.56 -2.99 -20.23
C GLU A 30 -1.57 -1.45 -20.23
N ALA A 31 -2.31 -0.84 -21.16
CA ALA A 31 -2.36 0.62 -21.28
C ALA A 31 -2.96 1.29 -20.03
N ILE A 32 -4.04 0.74 -19.48
CA ILE A 32 -4.68 1.29 -18.27
C ILE A 32 -3.74 1.16 -17.07
N HIS A 33 -3.08 0.01 -16.92
CA HIS A 33 -2.09 -0.17 -15.86
C HIS A 33 -0.95 0.86 -15.95
N GLU A 34 -0.40 1.08 -17.15
CA GLU A 34 0.66 2.07 -17.35
C GLU A 34 0.22 3.50 -16.99
N TRP A 35 -1.00 3.91 -17.38
CA TRP A 35 -1.55 5.22 -17.05
C TRP A 35 -1.83 5.39 -15.55
N ILE A 36 -2.38 4.36 -14.89
CA ILE A 36 -2.57 4.37 -13.43
C ILE A 36 -1.22 4.43 -12.73
N GLY A 37 -0.20 3.73 -13.25
CA GLY A 37 1.17 3.78 -12.71
C GLY A 37 1.79 5.17 -12.80
N ALA A 38 1.64 5.83 -13.96
CA ALA A 38 2.07 7.22 -14.13
C ALA A 38 1.32 8.18 -13.17
N GLY A 39 0.01 8.01 -13.02
CA GLY A 39 -0.79 8.77 -12.05
C GLY A 39 -0.35 8.54 -10.61
N MET A 40 -0.10 7.29 -10.22
CA MET A 40 0.42 6.91 -8.91
C MET A 40 1.75 7.59 -8.61
N PHE A 41 2.64 7.70 -9.60
CA PHE A 41 3.91 8.40 -9.45
C PHE A 41 3.75 9.89 -9.19
N LEU A 42 2.87 10.57 -9.93
CA LEU A 42 2.56 11.98 -9.70
C LEU A 42 1.96 12.21 -8.31
N LEU A 43 1.03 11.34 -7.89
CA LEU A 43 0.46 11.37 -6.54
C LEU A 43 1.52 11.13 -5.46
N PHE A 44 2.46 10.23 -5.69
CA PHE A 44 3.57 9.96 -4.79
C PHE A 44 4.50 11.17 -4.62
N ILE A 45 4.83 11.87 -5.70
CA ILE A 45 5.60 13.13 -5.66
C ILE A 45 4.82 14.18 -4.86
N LEU A 46 3.53 14.36 -5.16
CA LEU A 46 2.67 15.31 -4.46
C LEU A 46 2.57 14.99 -2.96
N HIS A 47 2.43 13.71 -2.60
CA HIS A 47 2.45 13.25 -1.22
C HIS A 47 3.73 13.68 -0.50
N HIS A 48 4.90 13.49 -1.13
CA HIS A 48 6.19 13.89 -0.55
C HIS A 48 6.29 15.42 -0.38
N ILE A 49 5.85 16.19 -1.37
CA ILE A 49 5.82 17.66 -1.30
C ILE A 49 4.92 18.13 -0.14
N LEU A 50 3.71 17.58 -0.02
CA LEU A 50 2.76 17.90 1.04
C LEU A 50 3.28 17.49 2.43
N ASN A 51 4.12 16.44 2.49
CA ASN A 51 4.71 15.89 3.70
C ASN A 51 6.18 16.28 3.93
N ARG A 52 6.73 17.28 3.21
CA ARG A 52 8.14 17.74 3.32
C ARG A 52 8.65 18.01 4.74
N LYS A 53 7.75 18.43 5.65
CA LYS A 53 8.10 18.68 7.06
C LYS A 53 8.53 17.41 7.78
N TRP A 54 7.95 16.26 7.43
CA TRP A 54 8.35 14.97 7.99
C TRP A 54 9.76 14.63 7.51
N THR A 55 10.03 14.77 6.21
CA THR A 55 11.35 14.54 5.59
C THR A 55 12.44 15.40 6.23
N GLY A 56 12.21 16.70 6.36
CA GLY A 56 13.17 17.63 6.99
C GLY A 56 13.36 17.42 8.49
N ASN A 57 12.49 16.66 9.14
CA ASN A 57 12.61 16.32 10.54
C ASN A 57 13.25 14.95 10.78
N LEU A 58 13.60 14.17 9.74
CA LEU A 58 14.24 12.85 9.93
C LEU A 58 15.49 12.96 10.81
N THR A 59 16.37 13.93 10.55
CA THR A 59 17.62 14.14 11.31
C THR A 59 17.41 14.75 12.69
N LYS A 60 16.18 15.16 13.03
CA LYS A 60 15.89 15.91 14.26
C LYS A 60 15.17 15.05 15.31
N GLY A 61 15.73 15.03 16.52
CA GLY A 61 15.13 14.42 17.73
C GLY A 61 15.58 12.98 18.00
N ARG A 62 15.19 12.44 19.17
CA ARG A 62 15.57 11.09 19.61
C ARG A 62 14.80 10.00 18.84
N TYR A 63 15.52 9.01 18.34
CA TYR A 63 14.96 7.85 17.63
C TYR A 63 14.38 6.84 18.61
N LYS A 64 13.06 6.91 18.82
CA LYS A 64 12.31 5.89 19.58
C LYS A 64 12.11 4.64 18.72
N PRO A 65 11.94 3.43 19.29
CA PRO A 65 11.76 2.19 18.52
C PRO A 65 10.67 2.27 17.44
N LEU A 66 9.51 2.88 17.76
CA LEU A 66 8.43 3.09 16.79
C LEU A 66 8.87 3.99 15.62
N ARG A 67 9.66 5.03 15.90
CA ARG A 67 10.18 5.93 14.87
C ARG A 67 11.21 5.22 13.99
N ILE A 68 12.06 4.38 14.56
CA ILE A 68 13.02 3.55 13.80
C ILE A 68 12.26 2.62 12.84
N ILE A 69 11.28 1.87 13.34
CA ILE A 69 10.47 0.96 12.52
C ILE A 69 9.74 1.72 11.42
N GLN A 70 9.14 2.87 11.73
CA GLN A 70 8.49 3.73 10.73
C GLN A 70 9.47 4.22 9.67
N THR A 71 10.67 4.66 10.05
CA THR A 71 11.68 5.12 9.11
C THR A 71 12.13 3.97 8.20
N ILE A 72 12.46 2.81 8.76
CA ILE A 72 12.83 1.62 7.97
C ILE A 72 11.72 1.26 6.98
N LEU A 73 10.47 1.20 7.46
CA LEU A 73 9.32 0.88 6.63
C LEU A 73 9.16 1.86 5.46
N VAL A 74 9.26 3.16 5.72
CA VAL A 74 9.14 4.20 4.67
C VAL A 74 10.32 4.14 3.69
N MET A 75 11.53 3.85 4.15
CA MET A 75 12.69 3.68 3.26
C MET A 75 12.53 2.45 2.35
N LEU A 76 12.03 1.33 2.89
CA LEU A 76 11.74 0.14 2.08
C LEU A 76 10.62 0.41 1.07
N ILE A 77 9.56 1.13 1.46
CA ILE A 77 8.50 1.56 0.55
C ILE A 77 9.06 2.44 -0.57
N LEU A 78 9.94 3.39 -0.23
CA LEU A 78 10.58 4.26 -1.22
C LEU A 78 11.39 3.44 -2.23
N ILE A 79 12.19 2.47 -1.76
CA ILE A 79 12.94 1.56 -2.64
C ILE A 79 11.99 0.77 -3.54
N CYS A 80 10.89 0.23 -3.00
CA CYS A 80 9.90 -0.52 -3.79
C CYS A 80 9.25 0.36 -4.85
N ILE A 81 8.84 1.58 -4.50
CA ILE A 81 8.19 2.49 -5.46
C ILE A 81 9.17 2.90 -6.56
N LEU A 82 10.41 3.28 -6.20
CA LEU A 82 11.42 3.64 -7.20
C LEU A 82 11.79 2.46 -8.10
N GLY A 83 11.97 1.27 -7.52
CA GLY A 83 12.26 0.04 -8.27
C GLY A 83 11.12 -0.36 -9.21
N SER A 84 9.87 -0.31 -8.73
CA SER A 84 8.68 -0.57 -9.55
C SER A 84 8.52 0.45 -10.67
N MET A 85 8.77 1.74 -10.42
CA MET A 85 8.71 2.78 -11.45
C MET A 85 9.80 2.62 -12.51
N ALA A 86 11.06 2.45 -12.10
CA ALA A 86 12.17 2.30 -13.03
C ALA A 86 11.99 1.07 -13.92
N SER A 87 11.62 -0.07 -13.33
CA SER A 87 11.31 -1.28 -14.08
C SER A 87 10.04 -1.17 -14.93
N GLY A 88 9.01 -0.48 -14.44
CA GLY A 88 7.76 -0.24 -15.19
C GLY A 88 7.98 0.63 -16.42
N ILE A 89 8.86 1.64 -16.34
CA ILE A 89 9.27 2.46 -17.49
C ILE A 89 9.99 1.60 -18.56
N ILE A 90 10.85 0.67 -18.14
CA ILE A 90 11.55 -0.25 -19.06
C ILE A 90 10.57 -1.23 -19.73
N LEU A 91 9.54 -1.68 -19.01
CA LEU A 91 8.54 -2.63 -19.49
C LEU A 91 7.42 -1.98 -20.32
N SER A 92 7.21 -0.67 -20.17
CA SER A 92 6.11 0.07 -20.77
C SER A 92 6.12 -0.03 -22.29
N ARG A 93 4.94 -0.31 -22.85
CA ARG A 93 4.72 -0.46 -24.29
C ARG A 93 3.95 0.71 -24.89
N HIS A 94 3.28 1.52 -24.06
CA HIS A 94 2.39 2.59 -24.51
C HIS A 94 2.87 3.96 -24.04
N VAL A 95 2.99 4.18 -22.73
CA VAL A 95 3.27 5.50 -22.14
C VAL A 95 4.73 5.92 -22.36
N PHE A 96 5.67 4.98 -22.25
CA PHE A 96 7.11 5.22 -22.41
C PHE A 96 7.70 4.49 -23.61
N ALA A 97 6.87 4.18 -24.62
CA ALA A 97 7.26 3.45 -25.83
C ALA A 97 8.44 4.06 -26.62
N PHE A 98 8.74 5.34 -26.38
CA PHE A 98 9.87 6.06 -26.98
C PHE A 98 11.25 5.58 -26.46
N LEU A 99 11.31 4.96 -25.27
CA LEU A 99 12.53 4.40 -24.70
C LEU A 99 12.76 2.99 -25.27
N LYS A 100 13.65 2.87 -26.26
CA LYS A 100 13.99 1.58 -26.91
C LYS A 100 14.91 0.70 -26.05
N ILE A 101 14.58 0.46 -24.78
CA ILE A 101 15.41 -0.29 -23.82
C ILE A 101 14.83 -1.70 -23.61
N ARG A 102 14.80 -2.53 -24.67
CA ARG A 102 14.14 -3.86 -24.65
C ARG A 102 15.00 -4.97 -24.07
N ASP A 103 16.31 -4.82 -24.11
CA ASP A 103 17.28 -5.85 -23.68
C ASP A 103 17.27 -6.10 -22.16
N LEU A 104 16.71 -5.16 -21.39
CA LEU A 104 16.56 -5.26 -19.93
C LEU A 104 15.17 -5.70 -19.48
N SER A 105 14.30 -6.13 -20.40
CA SER A 105 12.89 -6.46 -20.08
C SER A 105 12.74 -7.63 -19.09
N ALA A 106 13.54 -8.69 -19.22
CA ALA A 106 13.49 -9.84 -18.32
C ALA A 106 13.87 -9.48 -16.85
N PRO A 107 15.04 -8.87 -16.57
CA PRO A 107 15.37 -8.44 -15.21
C PRO A 107 14.44 -7.33 -14.71
N ALA A 108 13.95 -6.44 -15.59
CA ALA A 108 12.96 -5.43 -15.21
C ALA A 108 11.66 -6.08 -14.73
N ARG A 109 11.16 -7.15 -15.36
CA ARG A 109 9.97 -7.86 -14.90
C ARG A 109 10.14 -8.40 -13.48
N VAL A 110 11.26 -9.05 -13.19
CA VAL A 110 11.55 -9.59 -11.84
C VAL A 110 11.57 -8.48 -10.79
N ILE A 111 12.26 -7.37 -11.09
CA ILE A 111 12.32 -6.20 -10.20
C ILE A 111 10.93 -5.61 -10.01
N HIS A 112 10.17 -5.42 -11.09
CA HIS A 112 8.83 -4.83 -11.06
C HIS A 112 7.90 -5.65 -10.18
N MET A 113 7.86 -6.97 -10.38
CA MET A 113 7.04 -7.90 -9.61
C MET A 113 7.44 -7.90 -8.13
N THR A 114 8.73 -8.05 -7.83
CA THR A 114 9.23 -8.03 -6.45
C THR A 114 8.83 -6.73 -5.76
N CYS A 115 9.09 -5.59 -6.40
CA CYS A 115 8.79 -4.28 -5.85
C CYS A 115 7.29 -4.01 -5.72
N ALA A 116 6.46 -4.49 -6.65
CA ALA A 116 5.01 -4.32 -6.60
C ALA A 116 4.39 -5.07 -5.42
N TYR A 117 4.72 -6.36 -5.26
CA TYR A 117 4.16 -7.19 -4.19
C TYR A 117 4.69 -6.80 -2.80
N TRP A 118 6.00 -6.56 -2.67
CA TRP A 118 6.55 -6.04 -1.41
C TRP A 118 6.04 -4.62 -1.12
N GLY A 119 5.94 -3.77 -2.14
CA GLY A 119 5.34 -2.45 -2.04
C GLY A 119 3.91 -2.50 -1.51
N PHE A 120 3.09 -3.41 -2.02
CA PHE A 120 1.73 -3.64 -1.55
C PHE A 120 1.68 -4.01 -0.05
N VAL A 121 2.48 -4.99 0.38
CA VAL A 121 2.53 -5.42 1.80
C VAL A 121 3.02 -4.29 2.70
N LEU A 122 4.13 -3.65 2.34
CA LEU A 122 4.74 -2.60 3.15
C LEU A 122 3.84 -1.36 3.25
N MET A 123 3.16 -0.98 2.15
CA MET A 123 2.20 0.13 2.17
C MET A 123 0.99 -0.20 3.05
N SER A 124 0.51 -1.44 3.01
CA SER A 124 -0.60 -1.90 3.86
C SER A 124 -0.20 -1.85 5.35
N LEU A 125 1.02 -2.27 5.69
CA LEU A 125 1.58 -2.13 7.03
C LEU A 125 1.71 -0.65 7.44
N HIS A 126 2.16 0.21 6.54
CA HIS A 126 2.28 1.65 6.77
C HIS A 126 0.91 2.26 7.10
N LEU A 127 -0.11 1.96 6.29
CA LEU A 127 -1.48 2.36 6.55
C LEU A 127 -1.98 1.85 7.91
N GLY A 128 -1.67 0.59 8.25
CA GLY A 128 -1.97 0.00 9.56
C GLY A 128 -1.37 0.75 10.74
N ILE A 129 -0.09 1.12 10.65
CA ILE A 129 0.58 1.92 11.68
C ILE A 129 -0.14 3.27 11.84
N HIS A 130 -0.64 3.88 10.76
CA HIS A 130 -1.35 5.16 10.82
C HIS A 130 -2.86 5.02 11.13
N TRP A 131 -3.41 3.81 11.12
CA TRP A 131 -4.85 3.54 11.27
C TRP A 131 -5.49 4.12 12.53
N GLY A 132 -4.78 4.09 13.66
CA GLY A 132 -5.28 4.68 14.92
C GLY A 132 -5.51 6.20 14.83
N MET A 133 -4.73 6.91 14.02
CA MET A 133 -4.93 8.33 13.74
C MET A 133 -6.16 8.55 12.85
N MET A 134 -6.33 7.72 11.81
CA MET A 134 -7.48 7.78 10.90
C MET A 134 -8.79 7.54 11.65
N MET A 135 -8.85 6.51 12.51
CA MET A 135 -10.03 6.27 13.35
C MET A 135 -10.29 7.43 14.32
N GLY A 136 -9.25 8.05 14.87
CA GLY A 136 -9.39 9.24 15.72
C GLY A 136 -9.94 10.45 14.96
N MET A 137 -9.60 10.60 13.67
CA MET A 137 -10.14 11.66 12.81
C MET A 137 -11.58 11.37 12.40
N ALA A 138 -11.89 10.15 11.96
CA ALA A 138 -13.26 9.73 11.63
C ALA A 138 -14.19 9.80 12.85
N GLY A 139 -13.68 9.48 14.04
CA GLY A 139 -14.43 9.57 15.29
C GLY A 139 -14.90 10.98 15.64
N LYS A 140 -14.22 12.03 15.16
CA LYS A 140 -14.64 13.44 15.36
C LYS A 140 -15.86 13.85 14.54
N ILE A 141 -16.20 13.08 13.51
CA ILE A 141 -17.41 13.29 12.71
C ILE A 141 -18.65 12.84 13.51
N PHE A 142 -18.48 11.91 14.45
CA PHE A 142 -19.57 11.37 15.25
C PHE A 142 -19.62 12.01 16.64
N PRO A 143 -20.78 12.49 17.10
CA PRO A 143 -20.90 13.30 18.31
C PRO A 143 -20.67 12.54 19.64
N LYS A 144 -20.82 11.21 19.68
CA LYS A 144 -20.65 10.42 20.92
C LYS A 144 -19.77 9.18 20.72
N PRO A 145 -18.80 8.91 21.61
CA PRO A 145 -18.07 7.64 21.63
C PRO A 145 -19.00 6.52 22.12
N SER A 146 -19.20 5.48 21.31
CA SER A 146 -20.00 4.31 21.65
C SER A 146 -19.12 3.08 21.85
N LYS A 147 -19.26 2.39 22.99
CA LYS A 147 -18.58 1.12 23.27
C LYS A 147 -19.00 0.03 22.27
N ALA A 148 -20.28 0.01 21.88
CA ALA A 148 -20.80 -0.91 20.87
C ALA A 148 -20.15 -0.68 19.50
N ARG A 149 -20.04 0.59 19.05
CA ARG A 149 -19.37 0.93 17.79
C ARG A 149 -17.91 0.46 17.76
N ASN A 150 -17.19 0.64 18.86
CA ASN A 150 -15.80 0.18 18.95
C ASN A 150 -15.67 -1.34 18.89
N TRP A 151 -16.62 -2.08 19.47
CA TRP A 151 -16.65 -3.54 19.38
C TRP A 151 -17.01 -4.01 17.97
N ILE A 152 -18.00 -3.40 17.33
CA ILE A 152 -18.37 -3.69 15.93
C ILE A 152 -17.17 -3.48 15.00
N LEU A 153 -16.46 -2.34 15.11
CA LEU A 153 -15.27 -2.07 14.29
C LEU A 153 -14.13 -3.07 14.54
N ARG A 154 -13.98 -3.55 15.78
CA ARG A 154 -12.99 -4.59 16.10
C ARG A 154 -13.37 -5.94 15.51
N LEU A 155 -14.62 -6.36 15.65
CA LEU A 155 -15.12 -7.60 15.08
C LEU A 155 -15.04 -7.58 13.55
N ALA A 156 -15.40 -6.46 12.92
CA ALA A 156 -15.22 -6.25 11.49
C ALA A 156 -13.75 -6.35 11.09
N GLY A 157 -12.83 -5.71 11.83
CA GLY A 157 -11.40 -5.82 11.58
C GLY A 157 -10.86 -7.25 11.71
N ILE A 158 -11.34 -8.02 12.69
CA ILE A 158 -10.99 -9.43 12.86
C ILE A 158 -11.53 -10.26 11.70
N GLY A 159 -12.78 -10.03 11.29
CA GLY A 159 -13.39 -10.71 10.14
C GLY A 159 -12.64 -10.44 8.84
N ILE A 160 -12.31 -9.17 8.57
CA ILE A 160 -11.52 -8.77 7.39
C ILE A 160 -10.12 -9.39 7.44
N ALA A 161 -9.46 -9.40 8.60
CA ALA A 161 -8.14 -10.03 8.72
C ALA A 161 -8.23 -11.55 8.51
N GLY A 162 -9.25 -12.22 9.04
CA GLY A 162 -9.49 -13.65 8.85
C GLY A 162 -9.74 -14.00 7.38
N TYR A 163 -10.62 -13.28 6.71
CA TYR A 163 -10.82 -13.45 5.26
C TYR A 163 -9.57 -13.06 4.46
N GLY A 164 -8.82 -12.06 4.91
CA GLY A 164 -7.55 -11.65 4.31
C GLY A 164 -6.49 -12.75 4.34
N ILE A 165 -6.47 -13.63 5.35
CA ILE A 165 -5.60 -14.81 5.38
C ILE A 165 -6.01 -15.79 4.26
N TYR A 166 -7.32 -16.06 4.13
CA TYR A 166 -7.84 -16.90 3.07
C TYR A 166 -7.52 -16.32 1.68
N ALA A 167 -7.77 -15.03 1.46
CA ALA A 167 -7.47 -14.35 0.20
C ALA A 167 -5.96 -14.35 -0.10
N PHE A 168 -5.10 -14.18 0.90
CA PHE A 168 -3.65 -14.22 0.74
C PHE A 168 -3.16 -15.59 0.24
N ILE A 169 -3.75 -16.68 0.73
CA ILE A 169 -3.46 -18.04 0.28
C ILE A 169 -4.09 -18.31 -1.09
N LYS A 170 -5.37 -17.98 -1.28
CA LYS A 170 -6.10 -18.17 -2.54
C LYS A 170 -5.41 -17.48 -3.72
N ARG A 171 -4.86 -16.28 -3.50
CA ARG A 171 -4.15 -15.48 -4.51
C ARG A 171 -2.66 -15.76 -4.58
N ASP A 172 -2.17 -16.71 -3.79
CA ASP A 172 -0.78 -17.15 -3.75
C ASP A 172 0.23 -16.00 -3.61
N ILE A 173 -0.14 -14.97 -2.83
CA ILE A 173 0.63 -13.72 -2.70
C ILE A 173 2.05 -14.02 -2.16
N LEU A 174 2.19 -15.05 -1.34
CA LEU A 174 3.49 -15.48 -0.80
C LEU A 174 4.46 -15.92 -1.89
N SER A 175 3.99 -16.70 -2.85
CA SER A 175 4.82 -17.21 -3.95
C SER A 175 5.31 -16.08 -4.84
N TYR A 176 4.49 -15.05 -5.06
CA TYR A 176 4.91 -13.82 -5.75
C TYR A 176 5.88 -12.97 -4.94
N LEU A 177 5.69 -12.85 -3.61
CA LEU A 177 6.62 -12.13 -2.72
C LEU A 177 8.02 -12.78 -2.68
N LEU A 178 8.08 -14.10 -2.77
CA LEU A 178 9.31 -14.89 -2.76
C LEU A 178 9.86 -15.16 -4.17
N MET A 179 9.23 -14.59 -5.21
CA MET A 179 9.59 -14.81 -6.62
C MET A 179 9.66 -16.30 -7.02
N GLN A 180 8.89 -17.16 -6.35
CA GLN A 180 8.73 -18.57 -6.71
C GLN A 180 8.00 -18.73 -8.05
N VAL A 181 7.19 -17.73 -8.41
CA VAL A 181 6.47 -17.65 -9.67
C VAL A 181 6.78 -16.31 -10.35
N GLN A 182 7.26 -16.35 -11.60
CA GLN A 182 7.62 -15.16 -12.38
C GLN A 182 6.54 -14.74 -13.40
N TYR A 183 5.47 -15.53 -13.50
CA TYR A 183 4.32 -15.31 -14.38
C TYR A 183 3.03 -15.40 -13.57
N VAL A 184 2.26 -14.33 -13.53
CA VAL A 184 0.97 -14.34 -12.83
C VAL A 184 -0.04 -15.03 -13.73
N PHE A 185 -0.65 -16.12 -13.26
CA PHE A 185 -1.75 -16.76 -13.98
C PHE A 185 -3.06 -16.11 -13.54
N PHE A 186 -3.71 -15.40 -14.46
CA PHE A 186 -5.02 -14.82 -14.23
C PHE A 186 -6.12 -15.76 -14.71
N ASN A 187 -7.15 -15.94 -13.89
CA ASN A 187 -8.38 -16.57 -14.35
C ASN A 187 -9.25 -15.49 -15.02
N PHE A 188 -9.26 -15.47 -16.36
CA PHE A 188 -9.99 -14.50 -17.16
C PHE A 188 -11.52 -14.63 -17.05
N GLU A 189 -12.04 -15.72 -16.49
CA GLU A 189 -13.47 -15.90 -16.22
C GLU A 189 -13.91 -15.24 -14.91
N GLU A 190 -12.98 -14.87 -14.03
CA GLU A 190 -13.31 -14.25 -12.76
C GLU A 190 -13.58 -12.74 -12.93
N PRO A 191 -14.72 -12.23 -12.43
CA PRO A 191 -14.97 -10.80 -12.41
C PRO A 191 -13.91 -10.04 -11.62
N VAL A 192 -13.37 -8.95 -12.21
CA VAL A 192 -12.32 -8.10 -11.62
C VAL A 192 -12.66 -7.63 -10.20
N ILE A 193 -13.94 -7.47 -9.90
CA ILE A 193 -14.41 -7.04 -8.58
C ILE A 193 -14.05 -8.05 -7.48
N PHE A 194 -14.14 -9.36 -7.74
CA PHE A 194 -13.78 -10.38 -6.75
C PHE A 194 -12.26 -10.44 -6.52
N PHE A 195 -11.49 -10.23 -7.58
CA PHE A 195 -10.04 -10.07 -7.47
C PHE A 195 -9.68 -8.87 -6.59
N ILE A 196 -10.29 -7.71 -6.85
CA ILE A 196 -10.04 -6.50 -6.05
C ILE A 196 -10.47 -6.71 -4.59
N LEU A 197 -11.62 -7.35 -4.33
CA LEU A 197 -12.09 -7.64 -2.97
C LEU A 197 -11.11 -8.54 -2.20
N ASP A 198 -10.54 -9.55 -2.86
CA ASP A 198 -9.51 -10.41 -2.25
C ASP A 198 -8.25 -9.62 -1.89
N TYR A 199 -7.79 -8.73 -2.78
CA TYR A 199 -6.65 -7.85 -2.49
C TYR A 199 -6.97 -6.80 -1.42
N MET A 200 -8.19 -6.26 -1.39
CA MET A 200 -8.64 -5.36 -0.32
C MET A 200 -8.62 -6.06 1.04
N ALA A 201 -9.03 -7.33 1.09
CA ALA A 201 -8.97 -8.13 2.30
C ALA A 201 -7.54 -8.46 2.73
N ALA A 202 -6.68 -8.84 1.79
CA ALA A 202 -5.25 -9.06 2.05
C ALA A 202 -4.58 -7.77 2.57
N MET A 203 -4.86 -6.62 1.96
CA MET A 203 -4.44 -5.31 2.48
C MET A 203 -4.96 -5.10 3.91
N GLY A 204 -6.24 -5.39 4.16
CA GLY A 204 -6.88 -5.31 5.47
C GLY A 204 -6.17 -6.15 6.55
N LEU A 205 -5.69 -7.34 6.21
CA LEU A 205 -4.87 -8.19 7.09
C LEU A 205 -3.58 -7.47 7.50
N PHE A 206 -2.82 -6.93 6.55
CA PHE A 206 -1.56 -6.22 6.86
C PHE A 206 -1.82 -4.89 7.59
N VAL A 207 -2.90 -4.18 7.28
CA VAL A 207 -3.36 -3.00 8.03
C VAL A 207 -3.65 -3.38 9.48
N PHE A 208 -4.33 -4.49 9.71
CA PHE A 208 -4.62 -5.01 11.05
C PHE A 208 -3.32 -5.31 11.80
N ILE A 209 -2.37 -6.03 11.17
CA ILE A 209 -1.04 -6.30 11.75
C ILE A 209 -0.32 -5.01 12.14
N GLY A 210 -0.24 -4.03 11.22
CA GLY A 210 0.41 -2.74 11.47
C GLY A 210 -0.23 -1.95 12.62
N TYR A 211 -1.56 -1.97 12.71
CA TYR A 211 -2.30 -1.30 13.78
C TYR A 211 -1.98 -1.88 15.15
N TYR A 212 -2.01 -3.21 15.28
CA TYR A 212 -1.70 -3.87 16.55
C TYR A 212 -0.21 -3.81 16.90
N LEU A 213 0.69 -3.81 15.91
CA LEU A 213 2.12 -3.58 16.11
C LEU A 213 2.37 -2.23 16.77
N ARG A 214 1.82 -1.14 16.21
CA ARG A 214 1.91 0.20 16.81
C ARG A 214 1.35 0.22 18.23
N LYS A 215 0.17 -0.39 18.44
CA LYS A 215 -0.50 -0.42 19.74
C LYS A 215 0.34 -1.13 20.81
N ARG A 216 0.98 -2.26 20.48
CA ARG A 216 1.89 -2.99 21.38
C ARG A 216 3.13 -2.17 21.73
N LEU A 217 3.76 -1.54 20.73
CA LEU A 217 4.94 -0.69 20.93
C LEU A 217 4.63 0.58 21.73
N ALA A 218 3.42 1.11 21.62
CA ALA A 218 2.99 2.27 22.41
C ALA A 218 2.70 1.89 23.88
N ARG A 219 2.20 0.67 24.16
CA ARG A 219 1.90 0.19 25.51
C ARG A 219 3.14 -0.16 26.33
N LYS A 220 4.18 -0.74 25.73
CA LYS A 220 5.49 -1.04 26.37
C LYS A 220 6.23 0.20 26.93
N ARG A 221 5.65 1.39 26.81
CA ARG A 221 6.20 2.67 27.28
C ARG A 221 5.46 3.24 28.49
N GLN A 222 4.33 2.67 28.88
CA GLN A 222 3.48 3.13 29.99
C GLN A 222 3.51 2.21 31.22
N GLY A 223 4.20 1.07 31.13
CA GLY A 223 4.58 0.22 32.26
C GLY A 223 6.09 0.16 32.31
#